data_AF-A0A3B8V766-F1
#
_entry.id   AF-A0A3B8V766-F1
#
_cell.length_a   1.000
_cell.length_b   1.000
_cell.length_c   1.000
_cell.angle_alpha   90.00
_cell.angle_beta   90.00
_cell.angle_gamma   90.00
#
_symmetry.space_group_name_H-M   'P 1'
#
loop_
_entity.id
_entity.type
_entity.pdbx_description
1 polymer ?
#
loop_
_entity_poly.entity_id
_entity_poly.type
_entity_poly.pdbx_seq_one_letter_code
_entity_poly.pdbx_strand_id
1 'polypeptide(L)'
;MMLRTFAALGLCSLVAASAIATTTAPAVETRKTDARASDDTRNVGIDTGMFGTPRELPPLMGRPVMKRSASTEVRPATVVRKKPTDQLQIPLESNGATNATGRLIIKFNDDLKARASMAAGTRAVSLTGHDLSTAEMTIARFGGTMRQLVPMPASKIEQIERKAFERSNRIQPDLASMMLVEFENRLDEKQLLAAARQLNDLDVIQWVEIEQPVKRASAGPPPQGCDPGNAVICNRPNPNVPANP
;
A
#
# COMPACT_ATOMS: atom_id res chain seq x y z
N MET A 1 -18.19 70.90 -2.54
CA MET A 1 -19.56 71.09 -3.07
C MET A 1 -19.59 70.38 -4.41
N MET A 2 -20.37 69.34 -4.72
CA MET A 2 -21.70 68.92 -4.26
C MET A 2 -21.78 67.38 -4.19
N LEU A 3 -22.51 66.88 -3.20
CA LEU A 3 -23.05 65.52 -3.14
C LEU A 3 -24.20 65.34 -4.14
N ARG A 4 -24.31 64.16 -4.76
CA ARG A 4 -25.50 63.52 -5.34
C ARG A 4 -25.16 62.04 -5.57
N THR A 5 -25.95 60.99 -5.32
CA THR A 5 -27.22 60.71 -4.63
C THR A 5 -27.38 59.17 -4.67
N PHE A 6 -28.09 58.64 -3.68
CA PHE A 6 -28.46 57.23 -3.46
C PHE A 6 -29.28 56.57 -4.57
N ALA A 7 -29.16 55.23 -4.67
CA ALA A 7 -30.24 54.22 -4.71
C ALA A 7 -29.66 52.89 -5.28
N ALA A 8 -30.11 51.68 -5.00
CA ALA A 8 -30.89 51.01 -3.96
C ALA A 8 -31.01 49.54 -4.44
N LEU A 9 -31.03 48.59 -3.49
CA LEU A 9 -31.77 47.33 -3.54
C LEU A 9 -31.45 46.28 -4.64
N GLY A 10 -30.92 45.14 -4.18
CA GLY A 10 -30.86 43.88 -4.93
C GLY A 10 -30.68 42.69 -3.99
N LEU A 11 -31.58 42.55 -3.00
CA LEU A 11 -31.73 41.36 -2.18
C LEU A 11 -32.29 40.22 -3.06
N CYS A 12 -31.51 39.16 -3.27
CA CYS A 12 -32.04 37.86 -3.65
C CYS A 12 -31.41 36.79 -2.78
N SER A 13 -32.15 36.44 -1.73
CA SER A 13 -31.95 35.29 -0.87
C SER A 13 -32.10 34.01 -1.68
N LEU A 14 -31.11 33.11 -1.60
CA LEU A 14 -31.28 31.72 -2.04
C LEU A 14 -30.99 30.83 -0.83
N VAL A 15 -32.04 30.61 -0.04
CA VAL A 15 -32.12 29.59 1.00
C VAL A 15 -32.47 28.28 0.30
N ALA A 16 -31.48 27.44 0.03
CA ALA A 16 -31.74 26.06 -0.37
C ALA A 16 -32.01 25.24 0.89
N ALA A 17 -33.27 24.82 1.02
CA ALA A 17 -33.78 24.00 2.09
C ALA A 17 -33.11 22.61 2.11
N SER A 18 -32.79 22.18 3.31
CA SER A 18 -32.36 20.85 3.71
C SER A 18 -33.45 19.81 3.44
N ALA A 19 -33.10 18.74 2.71
CA ALA A 19 -33.85 17.50 2.70
C ALA A 19 -33.10 16.48 3.57
N ILE A 20 -33.57 16.33 4.81
CA ILE A 20 -33.19 15.23 5.71
C ILE A 20 -34.04 14.03 5.27
N ALA A 21 -33.42 13.07 4.58
CA ALA A 21 -34.03 11.78 4.33
C ALA A 21 -33.77 10.87 5.54
N THR A 22 -34.69 10.91 6.50
CA THR A 22 -34.80 9.95 7.59
C THR A 22 -35.42 8.68 7.01
N THR A 23 -34.62 7.67 6.68
CA THR A 23 -35.14 6.32 6.44
C THR A 23 -34.99 5.50 7.72
N THR A 24 -36.15 5.25 8.31
CA THR A 24 -36.40 4.39 9.45
C THR A 24 -35.91 2.96 9.20
N ALA A 25 -35.17 2.43 10.17
CA ALA A 25 -34.94 1.00 10.32
C ALA A 25 -36.26 0.26 10.57
N PRO A 26 -36.47 -0.95 10.00
CA PRO A 26 -37.31 -1.94 10.62
C PRO A 26 -36.47 -2.83 11.54
N ALA A 27 -36.84 -2.83 12.81
CA ALA A 27 -36.41 -3.81 13.78
C ALA A 27 -37.38 -5.02 13.78
N VAL A 28 -36.80 -6.18 14.12
CA VAL A 28 -37.43 -7.41 14.63
C VAL A 28 -38.12 -8.33 13.62
N GLU A 29 -37.45 -9.45 13.30
CA GLU A 29 -38.05 -10.76 13.56
C GLU A 29 -36.97 -11.78 13.95
N THR A 30 -36.90 -12.04 15.25
CA THR A 30 -36.23 -13.20 15.86
C THR A 30 -36.98 -14.46 15.50
N ARG A 31 -36.39 -15.35 14.69
CA ARG A 31 -36.82 -16.74 14.59
C ARG A 31 -35.74 -17.68 15.14
N LYS A 32 -35.99 -18.09 16.38
CA LYS A 32 -35.40 -19.19 17.10
C LYS A 32 -35.75 -20.50 16.40
N THR A 33 -34.74 -21.26 15.97
CA THR A 33 -34.83 -22.71 15.81
C THR A 33 -33.63 -23.32 16.51
N ASP A 34 -33.92 -23.86 17.69
CA ASP A 34 -33.07 -24.77 18.42
C ASP A 34 -32.96 -26.13 17.70
N ALA A 35 -31.87 -26.81 18.01
CA ALA A 35 -31.65 -28.25 17.96
C ALA A 35 -31.47 -28.94 16.59
N ARG A 36 -30.21 -29.27 16.28
CA ARG A 36 -29.72 -30.64 16.55
C ARG A 36 -28.20 -30.71 16.43
N ALA A 37 -27.58 -31.15 17.51
CA ALA A 37 -26.28 -31.80 17.47
C ALA A 37 -26.35 -33.00 16.51
N SER A 38 -25.37 -33.10 15.62
CA SER A 38 -24.95 -34.40 15.07
C SER A 38 -23.44 -34.34 14.98
N ASP A 39 -22.85 -34.86 16.06
CA ASP A 39 -21.56 -35.51 16.10
C ASP A 39 -21.47 -36.47 14.89
N ASP A 40 -20.52 -36.24 13.99
CA ASP A 40 -20.15 -37.24 12.98
C ASP A 40 -18.64 -37.14 12.77
N THR A 41 -17.91 -37.55 13.81
CA THR A 41 -16.53 -38.02 13.70
C THR A 41 -16.48 -39.24 12.76
N ARG A 42 -16.40 -38.98 11.46
CA ARG A 42 -15.99 -40.02 10.51
C ARG A 42 -14.48 -40.17 10.55
N ASN A 43 -14.07 -41.15 11.34
CA ASN A 43 -12.82 -41.88 11.14
C ASN A 43 -12.74 -42.32 9.67
N VAL A 44 -11.98 -41.58 8.86
CA VAL A 44 -11.49 -42.07 7.58
C VAL A 44 -10.39 -43.07 7.90
N GLY A 45 -10.77 -44.34 8.03
CA GLY A 45 -9.84 -45.45 7.96
C GLY A 45 -9.26 -45.50 6.56
N ILE A 46 -8.04 -45.00 6.40
CA ILE A 46 -7.27 -45.21 5.18
C ILE A 46 -6.78 -46.66 5.21
N ASP A 47 -7.37 -47.44 4.33
CA ASP A 47 -7.06 -48.81 3.99
C ASP A 47 -5.59 -48.90 3.50
N THR A 48 -4.67 -49.33 4.36
CA THR A 48 -3.29 -49.64 3.97
C THR A 48 -3.23 -51.05 3.37
N GLY A 49 -3.74 -51.18 2.15
CA GLY A 49 -3.52 -52.32 1.28
C GLY A 49 -2.16 -52.23 0.57
N MET A 50 -1.21 -53.05 1.02
CA MET A 50 -0.07 -53.64 0.29
C MET A 50 0.30 -53.05 -1.08
N PHE A 51 1.39 -52.27 -1.14
CA PHE A 51 2.27 -52.22 -2.30
C PHE A 51 3.72 -51.87 -1.88
N GLY A 52 4.65 -52.78 -2.18
CA GLY A 52 6.08 -52.51 -2.34
C GLY A 52 6.92 -52.46 -1.06
N THR A 53 7.86 -53.41 -0.94
CA THR A 53 8.98 -53.32 0.00
C THR A 53 9.79 -52.03 -0.22
N PRO A 54 9.96 -51.17 0.79
CA PRO A 54 10.91 -50.06 0.70
C PRO A 54 12.33 -50.64 0.78
N ARG A 55 13.16 -50.35 -0.22
CA ARG A 55 14.62 -50.51 -0.08
C ARG A 55 15.09 -49.69 1.12
N GLU A 56 15.61 -50.37 2.14
CA GLU A 56 16.33 -49.74 3.25
C GLU A 56 17.49 -48.90 2.70
N LEU A 57 17.38 -47.57 2.85
CA LEU A 57 18.53 -46.69 2.81
C LEU A 57 19.23 -46.78 4.17
N PRO A 58 20.57 -46.86 4.23
CA PRO A 58 21.30 -46.94 5.48
C PRO A 58 21.03 -45.68 6.34
N PRO A 59 21.02 -45.82 7.67
CA PRO A 59 20.73 -44.71 8.58
C PRO A 59 21.81 -43.65 8.43
N LEU A 60 21.44 -42.49 7.87
CA LEU A 60 22.26 -41.29 7.91
C LEU A 60 22.39 -40.89 9.39
N MET A 61 23.59 -41.11 9.92
CA MET A 61 23.98 -40.70 11.26
C MET A 61 23.51 -39.27 11.56
N GLY A 62 22.97 -39.12 12.77
CA GLY A 62 22.31 -37.92 13.26
C GLY A 62 23.09 -36.65 12.95
N ARG A 63 22.55 -35.87 12.01
CA ARG A 63 22.81 -34.44 12.03
C ARG A 63 22.15 -33.90 13.29
N PRO A 64 22.87 -33.20 14.18
CA PRO A 64 22.24 -32.52 15.29
C PRO A 64 21.20 -31.59 14.71
N VAL A 65 19.92 -31.88 14.99
CA VAL A 65 18.85 -30.90 14.83
C VAL A 65 19.24 -29.79 15.78
N MET A 66 19.90 -28.76 15.27
CA MET A 66 20.04 -27.51 15.99
C MET A 66 18.62 -27.07 16.28
N LYS A 67 18.15 -27.35 17.50
CA LYS A 67 16.98 -26.72 18.08
C LYS A 67 17.28 -25.24 17.96
N ARG A 68 16.70 -24.61 16.95
CA ARG A 68 16.69 -23.17 16.81
C ARG A 68 16.02 -22.71 18.09
N SER A 69 16.82 -22.26 19.05
CA SER A 69 16.33 -21.54 20.21
C SER A 69 15.63 -20.34 19.62
N ALA A 70 14.32 -20.47 19.47
CA ALA A 70 13.47 -19.39 19.01
C ALA A 70 13.63 -18.31 20.07
N SER A 71 14.43 -17.29 19.77
CA SER A 71 14.32 -16.05 20.51
C SER A 71 12.89 -15.58 20.25
N THR A 72 12.01 -15.81 21.21
CA THR A 72 10.59 -15.41 21.20
C THR A 72 10.43 -13.88 21.23
N GLU A 73 11.50 -13.14 20.98
CA GLU A 73 11.50 -11.69 20.92
C GLU A 73 11.10 -11.27 19.52
N VAL A 74 9.86 -10.81 19.41
CA VAL A 74 9.29 -10.25 18.19
C VAL A 74 9.99 -8.91 17.90
N ARG A 75 10.58 -8.78 16.71
CA ARG A 75 11.25 -7.54 16.31
C ARG A 75 10.22 -6.47 15.92
N PRO A 76 10.44 -5.20 16.29
CA PRO A 76 9.53 -4.12 15.89
C PRO A 76 9.57 -3.86 14.38
N ALA A 77 8.49 -3.27 13.86
CA ALA A 77 8.42 -2.87 12.45
C ALA A 77 9.53 -1.88 12.11
N THR A 78 10.07 -1.99 10.89
CA THR A 78 11.00 -0.97 10.38
C THR A 78 10.19 0.24 9.95
N VAL A 79 10.28 1.32 10.73
CA VAL A 79 9.64 2.59 10.40
C VAL A 79 10.55 3.35 9.43
N VAL A 80 10.05 3.63 8.23
CA VAL A 80 10.74 4.53 7.29
C VAL A 80 10.66 5.94 7.87
N ARG A 81 11.82 6.56 8.10
CA ARG A 81 11.88 7.94 8.59
C ARG A 81 11.37 8.88 7.50
N LYS A 82 10.44 9.73 7.88
CA LYS A 82 9.91 10.80 7.04
C LYS A 82 11.03 11.71 6.55
N LYS A 83 11.08 11.98 5.25
CA LYS A 83 12.00 12.96 4.68
C LYS A 83 11.56 14.36 5.14
N PRO A 84 12.49 15.24 5.55
CA PRO A 84 12.18 16.65 5.78
C PRO A 84 11.51 17.28 4.55
N THR A 85 10.52 18.13 4.77
CA THR A 85 9.68 18.71 3.70
C THR A 85 10.49 19.57 2.72
N ASP A 86 11.50 20.27 3.21
CA ASP A 86 12.46 21.05 2.42
C ASP A 86 13.35 20.17 1.52
N GLN A 87 13.56 18.91 1.90
CA GLN A 87 14.33 17.92 1.13
C GLN A 87 13.49 17.16 0.10
N LEU A 88 12.17 17.35 0.07
CA LEU A 88 11.33 16.81 -1.00
C LEU A 88 11.64 17.56 -2.31
N GLN A 89 11.88 16.77 -3.36
CA GLN A 89 12.24 17.23 -4.69
C GLN A 89 11.51 16.39 -5.74
N ILE A 90 11.28 16.98 -6.91
CA ILE A 90 10.80 16.24 -8.08
C ILE A 90 11.89 15.26 -8.50
N PRO A 91 11.59 13.96 -8.65
CA PRO A 91 12.58 12.99 -9.10
C PRO A 91 13.03 13.34 -10.51
N LEU A 92 14.35 13.40 -10.73
CA LEU A 92 14.96 13.70 -12.02
C LEU A 92 15.68 12.47 -12.57
N GLU A 93 15.70 12.34 -13.89
CA GLU A 93 16.58 11.42 -14.60
C GLU A 93 18.01 11.99 -14.69
N SER A 94 18.98 11.16 -15.11
CA SER A 94 20.38 11.57 -15.26
C SER A 94 20.59 12.69 -16.30
N ASN A 95 19.64 12.88 -17.22
CA ASN A 95 19.64 13.95 -18.23
C ASN A 95 18.99 15.26 -17.73
N GLY A 96 18.52 15.30 -16.48
CA GLY A 96 17.83 16.45 -15.89
C GLY A 96 16.34 16.55 -16.21
N ALA A 97 15.77 15.62 -17.01
CA ALA A 97 14.34 15.56 -17.24
C ALA A 97 13.59 15.03 -16.01
N THR A 98 12.34 15.43 -15.84
CA THR A 98 11.48 14.90 -14.77
C THR A 98 11.19 13.42 -14.97
N ASN A 99 11.35 12.65 -13.89
CA ASN A 99 10.99 11.23 -13.81
C ASN A 99 9.71 11.03 -12.98
N ALA A 100 8.91 12.10 -12.78
CA ALA A 100 7.66 12.01 -12.04
C ALA A 100 6.49 11.57 -12.95
N THR A 101 5.61 10.71 -12.45
CA THR A 101 4.39 10.30 -13.17
C THR A 101 3.24 11.29 -13.04
N GLY A 102 3.38 12.29 -12.16
CA GLY A 102 2.29 13.17 -11.76
C GLY A 102 1.40 12.63 -10.62
N ARG A 103 1.75 11.49 -10.02
CA ARG A 103 1.02 10.89 -8.89
C ARG A 103 1.87 10.93 -7.61
N LEU A 104 1.21 10.82 -6.46
CA LEU A 104 1.89 10.65 -5.17
C LEU A 104 1.58 9.29 -4.58
N ILE A 105 2.54 8.72 -3.88
CA ILE A 105 2.35 7.62 -2.97
C ILE A 105 2.45 8.19 -1.55
N ILE A 106 1.46 7.90 -0.72
CA ILE A 106 1.47 8.28 0.69
C ILE A 106 1.32 7.04 1.55
N LYS A 107 1.92 7.08 2.74
CA LYS A 107 1.64 6.11 3.79
C LYS A 107 1.13 6.84 5.01
N PHE A 108 -0.07 6.49 5.47
CA PHE A 108 -0.57 6.91 6.78
C PHE A 108 0.16 6.12 7.87
N ASN A 109 0.26 6.69 9.08
CA ASN A 109 0.84 5.95 10.20
C ASN A 109 0.08 4.64 10.46
N ASP A 110 0.82 3.59 10.79
CA ASP A 110 0.29 2.22 10.88
C ASP A 110 -0.65 1.99 12.09
N ASP A 111 -0.62 2.88 13.09
CA ASP A 111 -1.51 2.95 14.25
C ASP A 111 -2.90 3.49 13.87
N LEU A 112 -2.99 4.32 12.84
CA LEU A 112 -4.26 4.87 12.36
C LEU A 112 -5.12 3.84 11.62
N LYS A 113 -4.49 2.74 11.15
CA LYS A 113 -5.15 1.71 10.34
C LYS A 113 -6.01 2.32 9.23
N ALA A 114 -5.45 3.29 8.51
CA ALA A 114 -6.16 4.00 7.45
C ALA A 114 -6.52 3.05 6.31
N ARG A 115 -7.74 3.17 5.78
CA ARG A 115 -8.28 2.37 4.68
C ARG A 115 -8.90 3.30 3.64
N ALA A 116 -8.64 3.05 2.37
CA ALA A 116 -9.31 3.70 1.27
C ALA A 116 -10.00 2.65 0.38
N SER A 117 -10.88 3.11 -0.50
CA SER A 117 -11.44 2.25 -1.54
C SER A 117 -10.34 1.77 -2.50
N MET A 118 -10.56 0.62 -3.13
CA MET A 118 -9.73 0.19 -4.27
C MET A 118 -9.98 1.06 -5.51
N ALA A 119 -11.18 1.63 -5.62
CA ALA A 119 -11.50 2.64 -6.62
C ALA A 119 -11.05 4.02 -6.17
N ALA A 120 -10.72 4.89 -7.11
CA ALA A 120 -10.42 6.29 -6.82
C ALA A 120 -11.60 6.96 -6.13
N GLY A 121 -11.32 7.65 -5.01
CA GLY A 121 -12.31 8.41 -4.25
C GLY A 121 -11.64 9.49 -3.42
N THR A 122 -12.41 10.27 -2.68
CA THR A 122 -11.87 11.41 -1.90
C THR A 122 -11.70 11.10 -0.41
N ARG A 123 -12.03 9.88 0.02
CA ARG A 123 -12.10 9.53 1.43
C ARG A 123 -11.20 8.37 1.84
N ALA A 124 -10.64 8.50 3.03
CA ALA A 124 -9.99 7.44 3.78
C ALA A 124 -10.61 7.34 5.18
N VAL A 125 -10.76 6.12 5.69
CA VAL A 125 -11.34 5.85 7.01
C VAL A 125 -10.25 5.28 7.90
N SER A 126 -10.11 5.80 9.10
CA SER A 126 -9.29 5.20 10.16
C SER A 126 -10.11 4.13 10.88
N LEU A 127 -9.59 2.91 10.99
CA LEU A 127 -10.22 1.86 11.80
C LEU A 127 -10.07 2.10 13.31
N THR A 128 -9.17 3.01 13.71
CA THR A 128 -8.99 3.45 15.10
C THR A 128 -9.78 4.72 15.44
N GLY A 129 -10.55 5.27 14.50
CA GLY A 129 -11.43 6.41 14.72
C GLY A 129 -10.74 7.78 14.69
N HIS A 130 -9.47 7.85 14.28
CA HIS A 130 -8.77 9.11 14.12
C HIS A 130 -9.32 9.91 12.92
N ASP A 131 -9.32 11.24 13.06
CA ASP A 131 -9.73 12.13 11.98
C ASP A 131 -8.66 12.21 10.88
N LEU A 132 -9.04 11.86 9.65
CA LEU A 132 -8.20 11.95 8.46
C LEU A 132 -8.62 13.12 7.54
N SER A 133 -9.62 13.90 7.92
CA SER A 133 -10.23 14.96 7.10
C SER A 133 -9.22 15.99 6.60
N THR A 134 -8.19 16.32 7.39
CA THR A 134 -7.14 17.27 6.98
C THR A 134 -6.34 16.76 5.78
N ALA A 135 -6.05 15.46 5.74
CA ALA A 135 -5.39 14.85 4.58
C ALA A 135 -6.34 14.81 3.37
N GLU A 136 -7.60 14.45 3.57
CA GLU A 136 -8.64 14.45 2.53
C GLU A 136 -8.83 15.84 1.90
N MET A 137 -8.97 16.87 2.73
CA MET A 137 -9.09 18.26 2.28
C MET A 137 -7.85 18.73 1.53
N THR A 138 -6.66 18.34 1.97
CA THR A 138 -5.40 18.68 1.28
C THR A 138 -5.38 18.03 -0.10
N ILE A 139 -5.76 16.75 -0.22
CA ILE A 139 -5.83 16.05 -1.50
C ILE A 139 -6.90 16.69 -2.41
N ALA A 140 -8.09 16.97 -1.87
CA ALA A 140 -9.18 17.60 -2.60
C ALA A 140 -8.84 19.01 -3.08
N ARG A 141 -8.07 19.80 -2.32
CA ARG A 141 -7.60 21.14 -2.70
C ARG A 141 -6.83 21.13 -4.03
N PHE A 142 -6.09 20.06 -4.32
CA PHE A 142 -5.35 19.90 -5.56
C PHE A 142 -6.14 19.13 -6.65
N GLY A 143 -7.44 18.89 -6.45
CA GLY A 143 -8.25 18.08 -7.37
C GLY A 143 -7.84 16.60 -7.37
N GLY A 144 -7.33 16.13 -6.23
CA GLY A 144 -6.85 14.76 -6.05
C GLY A 144 -7.95 13.80 -5.63
N THR A 145 -7.74 12.54 -5.99
CA THR A 145 -8.42 11.38 -5.44
C THR A 145 -7.37 10.44 -4.88
N MET A 146 -7.76 9.57 -3.97
CA MET A 146 -6.91 8.54 -3.40
C MET A 146 -7.57 7.17 -3.54
N ARG A 147 -6.74 6.14 -3.63
CA ARG A 147 -7.12 4.73 -3.56
C ARG A 147 -6.01 3.93 -2.93
N GLN A 148 -6.33 2.70 -2.55
CA GLN A 148 -5.33 1.76 -2.04
C GLN A 148 -4.21 1.54 -3.07
N LEU A 149 -2.95 1.66 -2.62
CA LEU A 149 -1.77 1.45 -3.49
C LEU A 149 -1.69 0.00 -3.97
N VAL A 150 -1.94 -0.95 -3.07
CA VAL A 150 -1.92 -2.38 -3.36
C VAL A 150 -3.37 -2.83 -3.62
N PRO A 151 -3.86 -2.94 -4.87
CA PRO A 151 -5.28 -3.11 -5.16
C PRO A 151 -5.75 -4.56 -4.95
N MET A 152 -5.83 -4.98 -3.69
CA MET A 152 -6.30 -6.32 -3.32
C MET A 152 -7.13 -6.28 -2.03
N PRO A 153 -8.00 -7.28 -1.80
CA PRO A 153 -8.81 -7.36 -0.60
C PRO A 153 -7.98 -7.39 0.69
N ALA A 154 -8.50 -6.80 1.77
CA ALA A 154 -7.84 -6.73 3.07
C ALA A 154 -7.36 -8.11 3.58
N SER A 155 -8.18 -9.14 3.42
CA SER A 155 -7.82 -10.51 3.84
C SER A 155 -6.60 -11.08 3.12
N LYS A 156 -6.33 -10.67 1.86
CA LYS A 156 -5.11 -11.06 1.15
C LYS A 156 -3.90 -10.29 1.64
N ILE A 157 -4.06 -9.01 1.97
CA ILE A 157 -2.99 -8.20 2.57
C ILE A 157 -2.56 -8.78 3.91
N GLU A 158 -3.52 -9.07 4.79
CA GLU A 158 -3.25 -9.70 6.10
C GLU A 158 -2.53 -11.04 5.96
N GLN A 159 -2.83 -11.83 4.93
CA GLN A 159 -2.10 -13.06 4.64
C GLN A 159 -0.65 -12.80 4.22
N ILE A 160 -0.40 -11.76 3.43
CA ILE A 160 0.97 -11.37 3.02
C ILE A 160 1.75 -10.91 4.26
N GLU A 161 1.16 -10.05 5.08
CA GLU A 161 1.76 -9.55 6.32
C GLU A 161 2.03 -10.71 7.30
N ARG A 162 1.09 -11.63 7.48
CA ARG A 162 1.28 -12.80 8.34
C ARG A 162 2.42 -13.70 7.84
N LYS A 163 2.46 -14.01 6.54
CA LYS A 163 3.56 -14.81 5.96
C LYS A 163 4.91 -14.10 6.09
N ALA A 164 4.95 -12.78 5.95
CA ALA A 164 6.16 -12.00 6.13
C ALA A 164 6.60 -11.95 7.60
N PHE A 165 5.66 -11.87 8.54
CA PHE A 165 5.91 -12.00 9.98
C PHE A 165 6.53 -13.36 10.32
N GLU A 166 5.90 -14.46 9.88
CA GLU A 166 6.39 -15.83 10.12
C GLU A 166 7.81 -16.05 9.60
N ARG A 167 8.15 -15.44 8.46
CA ARG A 167 9.49 -15.55 7.85
C ARG A 167 10.54 -14.66 8.51
N SER A 168 10.17 -13.47 8.95
CA SER A 168 11.12 -12.46 9.43
C SER A 168 11.18 -12.30 10.94
N ASN A 169 10.20 -12.85 11.67
CA ASN A 169 9.95 -12.63 13.09
C ASN A 169 9.92 -11.13 13.45
N ARG A 170 9.36 -10.32 12.54
CA ARG A 170 9.25 -8.86 12.67
C ARG A 170 7.81 -8.44 12.44
N ILE A 171 7.31 -7.49 13.22
CA ILE A 171 6.02 -6.83 12.96
C ILE A 171 6.08 -6.21 11.56
N GLN A 172 5.06 -6.48 10.74
CA GLN A 172 5.00 -5.96 9.38
C GLN A 172 4.35 -4.57 9.37
N PRO A 173 4.78 -3.69 8.44
CA PRO A 173 4.08 -2.45 8.19
C PRO A 173 2.67 -2.75 7.64
N ASP A 174 1.71 -1.89 7.95
CA ASP A 174 0.36 -2.01 7.37
C ASP A 174 0.42 -1.63 5.89
N LEU A 175 0.19 -2.58 4.99
CA LEU A 175 0.24 -2.33 3.55
C LEU A 175 -1.05 -1.67 3.05
N ALA A 176 -2.16 -1.83 3.76
CA ALA A 176 -3.43 -1.20 3.40
C ALA A 176 -3.47 0.29 3.79
N SER A 177 -2.54 0.77 4.62
CA SER A 177 -2.36 2.20 4.93
C SER A 177 -1.60 2.97 3.85
N MET A 178 -1.08 2.28 2.83
CA MET A 178 -0.42 2.89 1.67
C MET A 178 -1.45 3.23 0.59
N MET A 179 -1.46 4.49 0.17
CA MET A 179 -2.39 5.02 -0.81
C MET A 179 -1.67 5.59 -2.02
N LEU A 180 -2.26 5.42 -3.18
CA LEU A 180 -1.93 6.16 -4.38
C LEU A 180 -2.88 7.36 -4.49
N VAL A 181 -2.31 8.54 -4.69
CA VAL A 181 -3.04 9.78 -4.95
C VAL A 181 -2.90 10.15 -6.42
N GLU A 182 -4.04 10.32 -7.07
CA GLU A 182 -4.17 10.63 -8.50
C GLU A 182 -4.92 11.95 -8.66
N PHE A 183 -4.38 12.89 -9.45
CA PHE A 183 -5.00 14.19 -9.67
C PHE A 183 -5.77 14.22 -10.99
N GLU A 184 -7.00 14.73 -10.96
CA GLU A 184 -7.88 14.79 -12.13
C GLU A 184 -7.28 15.65 -13.24
N ASN A 185 -6.75 16.81 -12.85
CA ASN A 185 -5.95 17.65 -13.72
C ASN A 185 -4.48 17.31 -13.51
N ARG A 186 -3.73 17.13 -14.60
CA ARG A 186 -2.27 16.95 -14.51
C ARG A 186 -1.67 18.22 -13.88
N LEU A 187 -1.22 18.08 -12.64
CA LEU A 187 -0.50 19.13 -11.93
C LEU A 187 0.83 19.41 -12.63
N ASP A 188 1.23 20.67 -12.68
CA ASP A 188 2.61 21.00 -13.01
C ASP A 188 3.56 20.54 -11.88
N GLU A 189 4.86 20.53 -12.15
CA GLU A 189 5.87 20.07 -11.17
C GLU A 189 5.86 20.88 -9.87
N LYS A 190 5.58 22.19 -9.93
CA LYS A 190 5.55 23.04 -8.74
C LYS A 190 4.34 22.73 -7.88
N GLN A 191 3.19 22.51 -8.50
CA GLN A 191 1.95 22.12 -7.85
C GLN A 191 2.04 20.72 -7.26
N LEU A 192 2.62 19.76 -8.00
CA LEU A 192 2.84 18.41 -7.51
C LEU A 192 3.76 18.40 -6.28
N LEU A 193 4.86 19.16 -6.34
CA LEU A 193 5.77 19.30 -5.20
C LEU A 193 5.08 20.02 -4.02
N ALA A 194 4.28 21.05 -4.28
CA ALA A 194 3.51 21.73 -3.24
C ALA A 194 2.50 20.79 -2.56
N ALA A 195 1.80 19.95 -3.32
CA ALA A 195 0.89 18.94 -2.80
C ALA A 195 1.64 17.91 -1.94
N ALA A 196 2.79 17.41 -2.43
CA ALA A 196 3.62 16.47 -1.71
C ALA A 196 4.11 17.05 -0.37
N ARG A 197 4.54 18.32 -0.37
CA ARG A 197 5.01 19.03 0.83
C ARG A 197 3.88 19.25 1.84
N GLN A 198 2.71 19.74 1.41
CA GLN A 198 1.57 19.95 2.31
C GLN A 198 1.11 18.64 2.95
N LEU A 199 1.11 17.52 2.21
CA LEU A 199 0.80 16.21 2.78
C LEU A 199 1.91 15.71 3.71
N ASN A 200 3.17 15.98 3.39
CA ASN A 200 4.31 15.64 4.22
C ASN A 200 4.39 16.50 5.49
N ASP A 201 3.68 17.61 5.60
CA ASP A 201 3.62 18.37 6.86
C ASP A 201 2.57 17.81 7.84
N LEU A 202 1.71 16.88 7.40
CA LEU A 202 0.67 16.30 8.25
C LEU A 202 1.22 15.19 9.16
N ASP A 203 0.87 15.24 10.44
CA ASP A 203 1.30 14.26 11.45
C ASP A 203 0.72 12.86 11.21
N VAL A 204 -0.45 12.78 10.58
CA VAL A 204 -1.11 11.50 10.24
C VAL A 204 -0.41 10.75 9.09
N ILE A 205 0.48 11.44 8.35
CA ILE A 205 1.23 10.89 7.22
C ILE A 205 2.63 10.51 7.69
N GLN A 206 2.96 9.23 7.55
CA GLN A 206 4.29 8.70 7.86
C GLN A 206 5.33 9.16 6.84
N TRP A 207 5.00 9.10 5.55
CA TRP A 207 5.85 9.62 4.48
C TRP A 207 5.04 9.83 3.20
N VAL A 208 5.61 10.68 2.33
CA VAL A 208 5.13 10.96 0.98
C VAL A 208 6.27 10.70 -0.01
N GLU A 209 5.92 10.10 -1.14
CA GLU A 209 6.81 9.88 -2.28
C GLU A 209 6.14 10.36 -3.56
N ILE A 210 6.91 11.05 -4.41
CA ILE A 210 6.47 11.39 -5.77
C ILE A 210 6.73 10.18 -6.64
N GLU A 211 5.66 9.61 -7.21
CA GLU A 211 5.77 8.34 -7.92
C GLU A 211 6.64 8.47 -9.19
N GLN A 212 7.50 7.49 -9.38
CA GLN A 212 8.33 7.32 -10.57
C GLN A 212 7.84 6.14 -11.41
N PRO A 213 7.96 6.18 -12.75
CA PRO A 213 7.61 5.06 -13.59
C PRO A 213 8.52 3.86 -13.28
N VAL A 214 7.92 2.66 -13.29
CA VAL A 214 8.67 1.42 -13.09
C VAL A 214 9.59 1.19 -14.28
N LYS A 215 10.89 1.37 -14.08
CA LYS A 215 11.90 1.04 -15.08
C LYS A 215 11.97 -0.48 -15.25
N ARG A 216 11.66 -0.97 -16.45
CA ARG A 216 11.88 -2.38 -16.78
C ARG A 216 13.38 -2.65 -16.79
N ALA A 217 13.82 -3.69 -16.10
CA ALA A 217 15.23 -4.11 -16.09
C ALA A 217 15.78 -4.40 -17.51
N SER A 218 14.90 -4.61 -18.50
CA SER A 218 15.23 -4.86 -19.91
C SER A 218 15.30 -3.61 -20.79
N ALA A 219 15.18 -2.39 -20.24
CA ALA A 219 15.19 -1.16 -21.03
C ALA A 219 16.61 -0.63 -21.35
N GLY A 220 17.65 -1.32 -20.91
CA GLY A 220 19.02 -1.14 -21.40
C GLY A 220 19.35 -2.16 -22.49
N PRO A 221 20.47 -1.97 -23.24
CA PRO A 221 21.07 -3.08 -23.97
C PRO A 221 21.16 -4.29 -23.02
N PRO A 222 20.90 -5.53 -23.48
CA PRO A 222 21.07 -6.69 -22.62
C PRO A 222 22.46 -6.60 -21.99
N PRO A 223 22.63 -6.88 -20.69
CA PRO A 223 23.94 -6.93 -20.09
C PRO A 223 24.81 -7.82 -20.98
N GLN A 224 25.88 -7.24 -21.55
CA GLN A 224 26.80 -7.94 -22.45
C GLN A 224 27.40 -9.11 -21.65
N GLY A 225 26.82 -10.29 -21.81
CA GLY A 225 27.14 -11.43 -20.95
C GLY A 225 26.40 -12.72 -21.30
N CYS A 226 25.28 -12.64 -22.01
CA CYS A 226 24.64 -13.84 -22.56
C CYS A 226 25.10 -14.04 -24.01
N ASP A 227 26.26 -14.66 -24.20
CA ASP A 227 26.61 -15.24 -25.50
C ASP A 227 25.66 -16.43 -25.75
N PRO A 228 24.87 -16.45 -26.85
CA PRO A 228 24.01 -17.57 -27.21
C PRO A 228 24.74 -18.92 -27.32
N GLY A 229 26.07 -18.89 -27.48
CA GLY A 229 26.91 -20.09 -27.54
C GLY A 229 27.37 -20.65 -26.20
N ASN A 230 27.12 -19.99 -25.06
CA ASN A 230 27.68 -20.44 -23.77
C ASN A 230 26.71 -20.24 -22.58
N ALA A 231 25.93 -21.28 -22.29
CA ALA A 231 24.79 -21.26 -21.36
C ALA A 231 25.13 -21.14 -19.85
N VAL A 232 26.39 -20.92 -19.47
CA VAL A 232 26.83 -21.16 -18.07
C VAL A 232 27.20 -19.88 -17.29
N ILE A 233 27.30 -18.70 -17.90
CA ILE A 233 27.81 -17.51 -17.17
C ILE A 233 26.95 -16.27 -17.40
N CYS A 234 25.73 -16.25 -16.86
CA CYS A 234 24.86 -15.06 -16.95
C CYS A 234 25.09 -14.02 -15.83
N ASN A 235 26.08 -14.20 -14.94
CA ASN A 235 26.25 -13.34 -13.74
C ASN A 235 27.71 -12.98 -13.39
N ARG A 236 28.66 -13.04 -14.33
CA ARG A 236 30.01 -12.48 -14.12
C ARG A 236 30.33 -11.43 -15.18
N PRO A 237 30.98 -10.31 -14.81
CA PRO A 237 31.63 -9.44 -15.79
C PRO A 237 32.61 -10.26 -16.62
N ASN A 238 32.58 -10.12 -17.94
CA ASN A 238 33.53 -10.78 -18.83
C ASN A 238 34.94 -10.23 -18.55
N PRO A 239 35.91 -11.06 -18.13
CA PRO A 239 37.28 -10.60 -17.84
C PRO A 239 38.05 -10.18 -19.10
N ASN A 240 37.52 -10.42 -20.31
CA ASN A 240 38.18 -10.15 -21.58
C ASN A 240 37.73 -8.85 -22.26
N VAL A 241 37.01 -7.96 -21.57
CA VAL A 241 36.80 -6.60 -22.10
C VAL A 241 38.06 -5.80 -21.78
N PRO A 242 38.82 -5.31 -22.77
CA PRO A 242 39.92 -4.39 -22.47
C PRO A 242 39.32 -3.17 -21.76
N ALA A 243 39.91 -2.79 -20.63
CA ALA A 243 39.63 -1.51 -20.02
C ALA A 243 40.01 -0.44 -21.05
N ASN A 244 39.01 0.20 -21.66
CA ASN A 244 39.26 1.35 -22.51
C ASN A 244 39.68 2.55 -21.64
N PRO A 245 40.62 3.38 -22.13
CA PRO A 245 41.23 4.49 -21.40
C PRO A 245 40.24 5.61 -21.02
#